data_AF-A0ABD7Z203-F1
#
_entry.id   AF-A0ABD7Z203-F1
#
_cell.length_a   1.000
_cell.length_b   1.000
_cell.length_c   1.000
_cell.angle_alpha   90.00
_cell.angle_beta   90.00
_cell.angle_gamma   90.00
#
_symmetry.space_group_name_H-M   'P 1'
#
loop_
_entity.id
_entity.type
_entity.pdbx_description
1 polymer ?
#
loop_
_entity_poly.entity_id
_entity_poly.type
_entity_poly.pdbx_seq_one_letter_code
_entity_poly.pdbx_strand_id
1 'polypeptide(L)'
;MTGQVNYLVEAPELGQECYVLHIQQNLFYSLFKWGNKDLEKRLLALHRVYANWLDAQNAAEFLKGFYISHKEQLNYLTSEPEAGAEVWFNLNMDSGQLSVTSIYFDPNYEGHQSLLKRYWLYRTREDLVKDINLITEALEEEYKKAH
;
A
#
# COMPACT_ATOMS: atom_id res chain seq x y z
N MET A 1 9.68 10.34 19.39
CA MET A 1 10.29 10.79 18.12
C MET A 1 9.89 9.78 17.08
N THR A 2 9.10 10.16 16.08
CA THR A 2 8.88 9.34 14.89
C THR A 2 10.19 9.35 14.10
N GLY A 3 10.71 8.17 13.75
CA GLY A 3 11.91 8.08 12.91
C GLY A 3 11.61 8.53 11.48
N GLN A 4 12.65 8.87 10.73
CA GLN A 4 12.54 9.34 9.35
C GLN A 4 12.18 8.19 8.40
N VAL A 5 11.48 8.52 7.31
CA VAL A 5 11.22 7.57 6.22
C VAL A 5 12.45 7.48 5.33
N ASN A 6 13.01 6.29 5.18
CA ASN A 6 14.19 6.04 4.35
C ASN A 6 14.01 4.79 3.49
N TYR A 7 13.32 4.94 2.36
CA TYR A 7 13.15 3.87 1.38
C TYR A 7 14.38 3.74 0.46
N LEU A 8 14.50 2.60 -0.21
CA LEU A 8 15.53 2.38 -1.23
C LEU A 8 15.15 3.07 -2.55
N VAL A 9 16.06 3.91 -3.06
CA VAL A 9 15.92 4.54 -4.38
C VAL A 9 16.37 3.58 -5.49
N GLU A 10 17.41 2.80 -5.23
CA GLU A 10 17.96 1.81 -6.15
C GLU A 10 17.53 0.40 -5.77
N ALA A 11 17.45 -0.49 -6.77
CA ALA A 11 17.09 -1.88 -6.54
C ALA A 11 18.20 -2.58 -5.72
N PRO A 12 17.84 -3.40 -4.72
CA PRO A 12 18.79 -4.29 -4.06
C PRO A 12 19.49 -5.25 -5.05
N GLU A 13 20.64 -5.78 -4.64
CA GLU A 13 21.29 -6.85 -5.38
C GLU A 13 20.46 -8.14 -5.39
N LEU A 14 20.62 -8.98 -6.42
CA LEU A 14 19.90 -10.24 -6.49
C LEU A 14 20.23 -11.14 -5.29
N GLY A 15 19.19 -11.55 -4.56
CA GLY A 15 19.31 -12.36 -3.34
C GLY A 15 19.55 -11.55 -2.06
N GLN A 16 19.77 -10.23 -2.15
CA GLN A 16 19.91 -9.36 -0.99
C GLN A 16 18.60 -9.30 -0.20
N GLU A 17 18.72 -9.33 1.12
CA GLU A 17 17.58 -9.18 2.02
C GLU A 17 17.13 -7.71 2.09
N CYS A 18 15.82 -7.49 1.96
CA CYS A 18 15.16 -6.20 2.07
C CYS A 18 13.81 -6.34 2.77
N TYR A 19 13.28 -5.24 3.27
CA TYR A 19 11.97 -5.18 3.91
C TYR A 19 10.97 -4.50 2.99
N VAL A 20 9.80 -5.11 2.83
CA VAL A 20 8.70 -4.55 2.02
C VAL A 20 7.56 -4.15 2.94
N LEU A 21 7.11 -2.91 2.82
CA LEU A 21 5.95 -2.37 3.50
C LEU A 21 4.66 -2.76 2.77
N HIS A 22 3.72 -3.36 3.50
CA HIS A 22 2.40 -3.74 3.02
C HIS A 22 1.35 -2.76 3.52
N ILE A 23 0.63 -2.16 2.58
CA ILE A 23 -0.38 -1.14 2.86
C ILE A 23 -1.75 -1.78 2.97
N GLN A 24 -2.24 -1.87 4.20
CA GLN A 24 -3.58 -2.35 4.57
C GLN A 24 -3.98 -1.74 5.92
N GLN A 25 -5.20 -1.98 6.40
CA GLN A 25 -5.67 -1.48 7.72
C GLN A 25 -4.64 -1.63 8.84
N ASN A 26 -4.00 -2.82 8.94
CA ASN A 26 -2.87 -3.06 9.83
C ASN A 26 -1.58 -3.08 9.01
N LEU A 27 -0.94 -1.93 8.90
CA LEU A 27 0.36 -1.76 8.25
C LEU A 27 1.37 -2.73 8.85
N PHE A 28 2.06 -3.47 8.00
CA PHE A 28 3.10 -4.41 8.42
C PHE A 28 4.18 -4.48 7.35
N TYR A 29 5.31 -5.04 7.70
CA TYR A 29 6.40 -5.29 6.76
C TYR A 29 6.83 -6.74 6.82
N SER A 30 7.42 -7.23 5.74
CA SER A 30 8.01 -8.56 5.70
C SER A 30 9.39 -8.55 5.06
N LEU A 31 10.24 -9.44 5.54
CA LEU A 31 11.57 -9.70 5.00
C LEU A 31 11.46 -10.53 3.72
N PHE A 32 12.12 -10.07 2.66
CA PHE A 32 12.23 -10.77 1.39
C PHE A 32 13.67 -10.82 0.92
N LYS A 33 14.00 -11.83 0.11
CA LYS A 33 15.19 -11.80 -0.74
C LYS A 33 14.80 -11.24 -2.10
N TRP A 34 15.48 -10.18 -2.52
CA TRP A 34 15.22 -9.52 -3.79
C TRP A 34 15.43 -10.48 -4.96
N GLY A 35 14.38 -10.74 -5.73
CA GLY A 35 14.38 -11.66 -6.86
C GLY A 35 14.42 -10.96 -8.22
N ASN A 36 14.42 -9.63 -8.25
CA ASN A 36 14.29 -8.81 -9.45
C ASN A 36 12.97 -9.05 -10.23
N LYS A 37 11.90 -9.40 -9.51
CA LYS A 37 10.57 -9.67 -10.10
C LYS A 37 9.84 -8.36 -10.43
N ASP A 38 8.89 -8.42 -11.36
CA ASP A 38 8.16 -7.21 -11.78
C ASP A 38 7.38 -6.55 -10.65
N LEU A 39 6.76 -7.34 -9.75
CA LEU A 39 6.10 -6.83 -8.55
C LEU A 39 7.08 -6.09 -7.64
N GLU A 40 8.28 -6.65 -7.43
CA GLU A 40 9.30 -6.07 -6.56
C GLU A 40 9.76 -4.70 -7.11
N LYS A 41 10.00 -4.61 -8.42
CA LYS A 41 10.35 -3.34 -9.09
C LYS A 41 9.25 -2.28 -8.95
N ARG A 42 7.97 -2.69 -8.99
CA ARG A 42 6.84 -1.77 -8.78
C ARG A 42 6.77 -1.29 -7.35
N LEU A 43 6.95 -2.19 -6.38
CA LEU A 43 6.99 -1.82 -4.96
C LEU A 43 8.16 -0.86 -4.67
N LEU A 44 9.30 -1.04 -5.33
CA LEU A 44 10.43 -0.10 -5.25
C LEU A 44 10.06 1.28 -5.82
N ALA A 45 9.46 1.32 -7.01
CA ALA A 45 9.00 2.55 -7.65
C ALA A 45 7.92 3.29 -6.83
N LEU A 46 7.19 2.55 -5.98
CA LEU A 46 6.22 3.09 -5.04
C LEU A 46 6.80 3.30 -3.63
N HIS A 47 8.11 3.33 -3.45
CA HIS A 47 8.73 3.67 -2.16
C HIS A 47 8.32 2.72 -1.01
N ARG A 48 8.10 1.43 -1.33
CA ARG A 48 7.70 0.39 -0.36
C ARG A 48 8.83 -0.54 0.06
N VAL A 49 10.05 -0.35 -0.45
CA VAL A 49 11.19 -1.24 -0.21
C VAL A 49 12.23 -0.53 0.65
N TYR A 50 12.74 -1.20 1.67
CA TYR A 50 13.59 -0.64 2.72
C TYR A 50 14.80 -1.54 2.97
N ALA A 51 15.94 -0.94 3.31
CA ALA A 51 17.18 -1.67 3.57
C ALA A 51 17.14 -2.46 4.89
N ASN A 52 16.44 -1.94 5.90
CA ASN A 52 16.35 -2.54 7.23
C ASN A 52 14.95 -2.40 7.83
N TRP A 53 14.71 -3.16 8.90
CA TRP A 53 13.39 -3.23 9.55
C TRP A 53 13.00 -1.91 10.24
N LEU A 54 13.97 -1.13 10.73
CA LEU A 54 13.70 0.11 11.45
C LEU A 54 13.15 1.17 10.50
N ASP A 55 13.71 1.29 9.29
CA ASP A 55 13.20 2.20 8.27
C ASP A 55 11.80 1.79 7.80
N ALA A 56 11.57 0.48 7.60
CA ALA A 56 10.24 -0.03 7.27
C ALA A 56 9.21 0.24 8.38
N GLN A 57 9.62 0.13 9.66
CA GLN A 57 8.78 0.46 10.80
C GLN A 57 8.46 1.96 10.87
N ASN A 58 9.46 2.82 10.65
CA ASN A 58 9.24 4.27 10.63
C ASN A 58 8.25 4.68 9.55
N ALA A 59 8.36 4.09 8.35
CA ALA A 59 7.39 4.30 7.28
C ALA A 59 5.98 3.81 7.63
N ALA A 60 5.85 2.66 8.30
CA ALA A 60 4.57 2.17 8.78
C ALA A 60 3.93 3.12 9.82
N GLU A 61 4.71 3.64 10.78
CA GLU A 61 4.20 4.61 11.76
C GLU A 61 3.84 5.95 11.13
N PHE A 62 4.65 6.44 10.17
CA PHE A 62 4.31 7.63 9.38
C PHE A 62 2.97 7.44 8.66
N LEU A 63 2.81 6.34 7.92
CA LEU A 63 1.58 6.07 7.19
C LEU A 63 0.37 5.91 8.11
N LYS A 64 0.55 5.34 9.30
CA LYS A 64 -0.51 5.28 10.30
C LYS A 64 -1.01 6.67 10.70
N GLY A 65 -0.08 7.61 10.93
CA GLY A 65 -0.41 9.02 11.16
C GLY A 65 -1.05 9.70 9.94
N PHE A 66 -0.58 9.36 8.74
CA PHE A 66 -1.13 9.83 7.48
C PHE A 66 -2.59 9.41 7.30
N TYR A 67 -2.91 8.12 7.46
CA TYR A 67 -4.28 7.60 7.38
C TYR A 67 -5.24 8.29 8.35
N ILE A 68 -4.77 8.64 9.56
CA ILE A 68 -5.60 9.35 10.55
C ILE A 68 -5.86 10.79 10.10
N SER A 69 -4.81 11.49 9.67
CA SER A 69 -4.89 12.92 9.31
C SER A 69 -5.53 13.20 7.94
N HIS A 70 -5.51 12.22 7.04
CA HIS A 70 -6.01 12.35 5.66
C HIS A 70 -7.23 11.47 5.37
N LYS A 71 -7.90 10.96 6.42
CA LYS A 71 -9.06 10.05 6.31
C LYS A 71 -10.13 10.56 5.34
N GLU A 72 -10.36 11.87 5.29
CA GLU A 72 -11.37 12.49 4.42
C GLU A 72 -10.94 12.62 2.95
N GLN A 73 -9.65 12.48 2.66
CA GLN A 73 -9.10 12.55 1.30
C GLN A 73 -8.99 11.18 0.64
N LEU A 74 -8.91 10.13 1.46
CA LEU A 74 -8.82 8.74 1.03
C LEU A 74 -10.21 8.19 0.65
N ASN A 75 -10.26 7.43 -0.42
CA ASN A 75 -11.48 7.05 -1.14
C ASN A 75 -11.84 5.56 -0.97
N TYR A 76 -11.14 4.83 -0.09
CA TYR A 76 -11.51 3.47 0.25
C TYR A 76 -12.88 3.38 0.94
N LEU A 77 -13.57 2.27 0.70
CA LEU A 77 -14.86 2.00 1.30
C LEU A 77 -14.73 1.72 2.79
N THR A 78 -15.52 2.44 3.58
CA THR A 78 -15.60 2.29 5.05
C THR A 78 -16.89 1.63 5.51
N SER A 79 -17.83 1.39 4.59
CA SER A 79 -19.10 0.74 4.82
C SER A 79 -19.35 -0.33 3.76
N GLU A 80 -20.20 -1.29 4.09
CA GLU A 80 -20.59 -2.35 3.18
C GLU A 80 -21.22 -1.77 1.88
N PRO A 81 -20.74 -2.16 0.69
CA PRO A 81 -21.40 -1.87 -0.58
C PRO A 81 -22.73 -2.63 -0.73
N GLU A 82 -23.57 -2.21 -1.66
CA GLU A 82 -24.76 -3.01 -2.02
C GLU A 82 -24.34 -4.37 -2.59
N ALA A 83 -25.12 -5.42 -2.28
CA ALA A 83 -24.88 -6.75 -2.83
C ALA A 83 -24.94 -6.70 -4.37
N GLY A 84 -23.92 -7.25 -5.02
CA GLY A 84 -23.75 -7.22 -6.47
C GLY A 84 -23.12 -5.92 -7.02
N ALA A 85 -22.77 -4.95 -6.18
CA ALA A 85 -22.04 -3.77 -6.63
C ALA A 85 -20.63 -4.15 -7.12
N GLU A 86 -20.22 -3.62 -8.28
CA GLU A 86 -18.84 -3.75 -8.74
C GLU A 86 -17.92 -2.89 -7.87
N VAL A 87 -16.89 -3.50 -7.30
CA VAL A 87 -15.88 -2.83 -6.47
C VAL A 87 -14.48 -3.19 -6.93
N TRP A 88 -13.54 -2.28 -6.73
CA TRP A 88 -12.16 -2.37 -7.19
C TRP A 88 -11.21 -2.58 -6.01
N PHE A 89 -10.16 -3.38 -6.22
CA PHE A 89 -9.09 -3.56 -5.23
C PHE A 89 -7.75 -3.88 -5.88
N ASN A 90 -6.68 -3.73 -5.10
CA ASN A 90 -5.33 -4.17 -5.44
C ASN A 90 -4.65 -4.72 -4.18
N LEU A 91 -4.40 -6.04 -4.14
CA LEU A 91 -3.81 -6.71 -2.97
C LEU A 91 -2.39 -6.23 -2.65
N ASN A 92 -1.67 -5.77 -3.68
CA ASN A 92 -0.29 -5.32 -3.54
C ASN A 92 -0.18 -3.79 -3.41
N MET A 93 -1.29 -3.06 -3.61
CA MET A 93 -1.31 -1.60 -3.71
C MET A 93 -0.23 -1.07 -4.68
N ASP A 94 0.05 -1.81 -5.76
CA ASP A 94 1.23 -1.61 -6.62
C ASP A 94 0.95 -0.78 -7.90
N SER A 95 -0.20 -0.09 -7.99
CA SER A 95 -0.72 0.70 -9.14
C SER A 95 -0.76 -0.03 -10.50
N GLY A 96 -0.36 -1.29 -10.54
CA GLY A 96 -0.20 -2.06 -11.75
C GLY A 96 -1.53 -2.31 -12.44
N GLN A 97 -1.61 -2.05 -13.76
CA GLN A 97 -2.83 -2.33 -14.54
C GLN A 97 -3.31 -3.78 -14.41
N LEU A 98 -2.40 -4.74 -14.24
CA LEU A 98 -2.71 -6.16 -14.06
C LEU A 98 -3.00 -6.56 -12.59
N SER A 99 -2.70 -5.68 -11.65
CA SER A 99 -2.81 -5.93 -10.22
C SER A 99 -4.07 -5.29 -9.63
N VAL A 100 -4.63 -4.30 -10.33
CA VAL A 100 -5.93 -3.70 -10.05
C VAL A 100 -7.01 -4.55 -10.71
N THR A 101 -7.93 -5.08 -9.92
CA THR A 101 -9.03 -5.93 -10.40
C THR A 101 -10.35 -5.46 -9.81
N SER A 102 -11.45 -5.77 -10.50
CA SER A 102 -12.80 -5.61 -9.96
C SER A 102 -13.43 -6.97 -9.63
N ILE A 103 -14.39 -6.93 -8.72
CA ILE A 103 -15.26 -8.05 -8.30
C ILE A 103 -16.67 -7.52 -8.07
N TYR A 104 -17.67 -8.39 -8.17
CA TYR A 104 -19.01 -8.09 -7.68
C TYR A 104 -19.08 -8.43 -6.20
N PHE A 105 -19.40 -7.44 -5.37
CA PHE A 105 -19.43 -7.58 -3.92
C PHE A 105 -20.53 -8.57 -3.48
N ASP A 106 -20.17 -9.48 -2.60
CA ASP A 106 -21.06 -10.45 -1.97
C ASP A 106 -20.89 -10.32 -0.46
N PRO A 107 -21.90 -9.82 0.28
CA PRO A 107 -21.80 -9.61 1.71
C PRO A 107 -21.66 -10.92 2.50
N ASN A 108 -22.08 -12.05 1.94
CA ASN A 108 -21.99 -13.36 2.58
C ASN A 108 -20.63 -14.04 2.34
N TYR A 109 -19.82 -13.51 1.42
CA TYR A 109 -18.50 -14.05 1.14
C TYR A 109 -17.45 -13.43 2.06
N GLU A 110 -16.86 -14.26 2.91
CA GLU A 110 -15.87 -13.84 3.91
C GLU A 110 -14.67 -13.10 3.29
N GLY A 111 -14.26 -13.52 2.08
CA GLY A 111 -13.18 -12.87 1.35
C GLY A 111 -13.48 -11.39 1.09
N HIS A 112 -14.68 -11.04 0.64
CA HIS A 112 -15.07 -9.66 0.37
C HIS A 112 -15.13 -8.83 1.65
N GLN A 113 -15.67 -9.40 2.74
CA GLN A 113 -15.70 -8.76 4.05
C GLN A 113 -14.28 -8.50 4.59
N SER A 114 -13.33 -9.40 4.31
CA SER A 114 -11.92 -9.21 4.65
C SER A 114 -11.29 -8.05 3.87
N LEU A 115 -11.55 -7.93 2.57
CA LEU A 115 -11.07 -6.81 1.75
C LEU A 115 -11.63 -5.46 2.25
N LEU A 116 -12.91 -5.41 2.62
CA LEU A 116 -13.55 -4.21 3.18
C LEU A 116 -12.87 -3.79 4.50
N LYS A 117 -12.70 -4.74 5.42
CA LYS A 117 -12.04 -4.48 6.72
C LYS A 117 -10.60 -4.00 6.55
N ARG A 118 -9.90 -4.45 5.51
CA ARG A 118 -8.52 -4.08 5.21
C ARG A 118 -8.36 -2.74 4.48
N TYR A 119 -9.45 -2.03 4.18
CA TYR A 119 -9.46 -0.79 3.40
C TYR A 119 -8.90 -0.96 1.98
N TRP A 120 -9.22 -2.09 1.36
CA TRP A 120 -8.78 -2.42 0.00
C TRP A 120 -9.86 -2.26 -1.06
N LEU A 121 -11.11 -2.03 -0.67
CA LEU A 121 -12.23 -1.88 -1.62
C LEU A 121 -12.46 -0.41 -1.97
N TYR A 122 -12.67 -0.14 -3.25
CA TYR A 122 -12.96 1.17 -3.82
C TYR A 122 -14.16 1.08 -4.74
N ARG A 123 -14.93 2.18 -4.88
CA ARG A 123 -16.07 2.21 -5.81
C ARG A 123 -15.61 2.25 -7.26
N THR A 124 -14.49 2.92 -7.52
CA THR A 124 -13.96 3.12 -8.87
C THR A 124 -12.48 2.75 -8.92
N ARG A 125 -12.00 2.45 -10.11
CA ARG A 125 -10.58 2.21 -10.37
C ARG A 125 -9.77 3.49 -10.14
N GLU A 126 -10.34 4.63 -10.51
CA GLU A 126 -9.73 5.94 -10.42
C GLU A 126 -9.44 6.32 -8.97
N ASP A 127 -10.38 6.07 -8.06
CA ASP A 127 -10.22 6.29 -6.62
C ASP A 127 -9.08 5.45 -6.03
N LEU A 128 -9.01 4.16 -6.40
CA LEU A 128 -7.92 3.26 -5.99
C LEU A 128 -6.56 3.76 -6.48
N VAL A 129 -6.45 4.16 -7.75
CA VAL A 129 -5.20 4.68 -8.31
C VAL A 129 -4.80 6.00 -7.65
N LYS A 130 -5.77 6.88 -7.41
CA LYS A 130 -5.55 8.16 -6.72
C LYS A 130 -4.99 7.96 -5.31
N ASP A 131 -5.58 7.05 -4.53
CA ASP A 131 -5.10 6.77 -3.18
C ASP A 131 -3.71 6.12 -3.18
N ILE A 132 -3.42 5.21 -4.12
CA ILE A 132 -2.06 4.65 -4.26
C ILE A 132 -1.03 5.76 -4.54
N ASN A 133 -1.34 6.68 -5.45
CA ASN A 133 -0.46 7.80 -5.79
C ASN A 133 -0.27 8.75 -4.61
N LEU A 134 -1.37 9.14 -3.95
CA LEU A 134 -1.33 10.04 -2.80
C LEU A 134 -0.46 9.48 -1.67
N ILE A 135 -0.54 8.17 -1.40
CA ILE A 135 0.29 7.55 -0.38
C ILE A 135 1.77 7.46 -0.81
N THR A 136 2.04 7.25 -2.10
CA THR A 136 3.40 7.28 -2.65
C THR A 136 4.01 8.67 -2.54
N GLU A 137 3.28 9.71 -2.94
CA GLU A 137 3.70 11.11 -2.82
C GLU A 137 3.98 11.47 -1.35
N ALA A 138 3.13 11.06 -0.41
CA ALA A 138 3.35 11.30 1.01
C ALA A 138 4.65 10.68 1.52
N LEU A 139 4.99 9.45 1.09
CA LEU A 139 6.26 8.80 1.44
C LEU A 139 7.46 9.48 0.77
N GLU A 140 7.31 9.95 -0.47
CA GLU A 140 8.35 10.71 -1.17
C GLU A 140 8.64 12.05 -0.48
N GLU A 141 7.60 12.78 -0.09
CA GLU A 141 7.74 14.05 0.63
C GLU A 141 8.42 13.84 1.99
N GLU A 142 8.06 12.80 2.72
CA GLU A 142 8.67 12.51 4.02
C GLU A 142 10.14 12.11 3.88
N TYR A 143 10.50 11.36 2.84
CA TYR A 143 11.89 11.05 2.50
C TYR A 143 12.71 12.31 2.19
N LYS A 144 12.15 13.24 1.39
CA LYS A 144 12.80 14.52 1.03
C LYS A 144 12.99 15.46 2.22
N LYS A 145 12.24 15.34 3.31
CA LYS A 145 12.49 16.15 4.52
C LYS A 145 13.75 15.70 5.26
N ALA A 146 14.21 14.48 5.00
CA ALA A 146 15.38 13.90 5.66
C ALA A 146 16.67 14.03 4.85
N HIS A 147 16.61 14.50 3.60
CA HIS A 147 17.71 14.54 2.63
C HIS A 147 17.76 15.87 1.87
#